data_AF-A0A0H1ATV2-F1
#
_entry.id   AF-A0A0H1ATV2-F1
#
_cell.length_a   1.000
_cell.length_b   1.000
_cell.length_c   1.000
_cell.angle_alpha   90.00
_cell.angle_beta   90.00
_cell.angle_gamma   90.00
#
_symmetry.space_group_name_H-M   'P 1'
#
loop_
_entity.id
_entity.type
_entity.pdbx_description
1 polymer ?
#
loop_
_entity_poly.entity_id
_entity_poly.type
_entity_poly.pdbx_seq_one_letter_code
_entity_poly.pdbx_strand_id
1 'polypeptide(L)' 'MQIHLHNTMSRRKEPLYTGRPDRATLDVCGGPKVYNDAHSGDARPATIFDVLAHPTLVLSLQRSRNA' A
#
# COMPACT_ATOMS: atom_id res chain seq x y z
N MET A 1 2.30 8.21 -15.43
CA MET A 1 1.41 8.72 -14.38
C MET A 1 1.98 8.26 -13.04
N GLN A 2 2.71 9.12 -12.33
CA GLN A 2 3.39 8.73 -11.10
C GLN A 2 2.38 8.55 -9.97
N ILE A 3 2.56 7.53 -9.13
CA ILE A 3 1.71 7.33 -7.95
C ILE A 3 2.25 8.16 -6.79
N HIS A 4 1.36 8.88 -6.15
CA HIS A 4 1.64 9.64 -4.94
C HIS A 4 0.90 9.02 -3.75
N LEU A 5 1.63 8.76 -2.66
CA LEU A 5 1.07 8.27 -1.41
C LEU A 5 1.14 9.37 -0.35
N HIS A 6 0.17 9.38 0.56
CA HIS A 6 0.24 10.28 1.72
C HIS A 6 1.27 9.73 2.72
N ASN A 7 2.34 10.47 2.95
CA ASN A 7 3.34 10.15 3.94
C ASN A 7 2.96 10.81 5.27
N THR A 8 2.61 9.99 6.27
CA THR A 8 2.22 10.47 7.60
C THR A 8 3.36 11.25 8.30
N MET A 9 4.63 10.92 8.03
CA MET A 9 5.78 11.60 8.64
C MET A 9 5.88 13.06 8.19
N SER A 10 5.62 13.34 6.91
CA SER A 10 5.66 14.69 6.34
C SER A 10 4.29 15.36 6.21
N ARG A 11 3.21 14.59 6.40
CA ARG A 11 1.79 14.96 6.23
C ARG A 11 1.46 15.49 4.83
N ARG A 12 2.16 14.97 3.81
CA ARG A 12 2.00 15.41 2.41
C ARG A 12 1.91 14.20 1.48
N LYS A 13 1.38 14.44 0.28
CA LYS A 13 1.41 13.45 -0.80
C LYS A 13 2.78 13.50 -1.47
N GLU A 14 3.49 12.39 -1.45
CA GLU A 14 4.84 12.25 -1.99
C GLU A 14 4.87 11.13 -3.04
N PRO A 15 5.69 11.24 -4.09
CA PRO A 15 5.84 10.16 -5.07
C PRO A 15 6.40 8.91 -4.38
N LEU A 16 5.87 7.74 -4.74
CA LEU A 16 6.38 6.46 -4.23
C LEU A 16 7.71 6.11 -4.90
N TYR A 17 8.78 5.99 -4.11
CA TYR A 17 10.08 5.49 -4.55
C TYR A 17 10.30 4.05 -4.09
N THR A 18 10.67 3.17 -5.02
CA THR A 18 10.99 1.76 -4.71
C THR A 18 12.50 1.53 -4.72
N GLY A 19 13.00 0.78 -3.73
CA GLY A 19 14.41 0.40 -3.65
C GLY A 19 14.85 -0.60 -4.72
N ARG A 20 13.90 -1.33 -5.33
CA ARG A 20 14.14 -2.23 -6.46
C ARG A 20 13.20 -1.94 -7.65
N PRO A 21 13.70 -2.05 -8.89
CA PRO A 21 12.90 -1.80 -10.09
C PRO A 21 12.07 -3.05 -10.44
N ASP A 22 10.82 -3.10 -9.99
CA ASP A 22 9.79 -4.16 -10.17
C ASP A 22 9.07 -4.52 -8.86
N ARG A 23 9.66 -4.11 -7.73
CA ARG A 23 9.23 -4.54 -6.40
C ARG A 23 8.96 -3.36 -5.49
N ALA A 24 7.75 -3.33 -4.94
CA ALA A 24 7.42 -2.55 -3.76
C ALA A 24 7.37 -3.48 -2.54
N THR A 25 7.83 -2.99 -1.39
CA THR A 25 7.69 -3.70 -0.11
C THR A 25 6.64 -2.97 0.71
N LEU A 26 5.64 -3.70 1.17
CA LEU A 26 4.59 -3.20 2.06
C LEU A 26 4.63 -4.02 3.35
N ASP A 27 4.76 -3.34 4.48
CA ASP A 27 4.63 -3.92 5.81
C ASP A 27 3.41 -3.30 6.49
N VAL A 28 2.51 -4.16 6.95
CA VAL A 28 1.24 -3.75 7.56
C VAL A 28 1.14 -4.50 8.88
N CYS A 29 0.92 -3.75 9.96
CA CYS A 29 0.56 -4.36 11.23
C CYS A 29 -0.64 -5.29 11.02
N GLY A 30 -0.59 -6.47 11.64
CA GLY A 30 -1.63 -7.49 11.46
C GLY A 30 -3.05 -6.97 11.72
N GLY A 31 -4.02 -7.67 11.13
CA GLY A 31 -5.44 -7.39 11.27
C GLY A 31 -6.00 -7.79 12.65
N PRO A 32 -7.20 -8.38 12.72
CA PRO A 32 -7.92 -8.56 13.98
C PRO A 32 -7.06 -9.27 15.02
N LYS A 33 -7.10 -8.77 16.26
CA LYS A 33 -6.43 -9.42 17.39
C LYS A 33 -7.03 -10.82 17.55
N VAL A 34 -6.17 -11.84 17.66
CA VAL A 34 -6.56 -13.28 17.67
C VAL A 34 -7.36 -13.74 18.88
N TYR A 35 -7.76 -12.82 19.76
CA TYR A 35 -8.49 -13.13 20.99
C TYR A 35 -10.00 -12.91 20.87
N ASN A 36 -10.48 -12.41 19.72
CA ASN A 36 -11.91 -12.20 19.47
C ASN A 36 -12.21 -12.21 17.96
N ASP A 37 -13.49 -12.28 17.64
CA ASP A 37 -13.98 -12.17 16.26
C ASP A 37 -13.65 -10.80 15.64
N ALA A 38 -13.29 -10.82 14.37
CA ALA A 38 -13.04 -9.62 13.58
C ALA A 38 -14.33 -8.81 13.39
N HIS A 39 -14.21 -7.48 13.44
CA HIS A 39 -15.33 -6.59 13.16
C HIS A 39 -15.06 -5.72 11.94
N SER A 40 -16.06 -4.94 11.51
CA SER A 40 -15.95 -4.10 10.30
C SER A 40 -14.80 -3.08 10.35
N GLY A 41 -14.34 -2.72 11.54
CA GLY A 41 -13.19 -1.83 11.73
C GLY A 41 -11.86 -2.51 11.41
N ASP A 42 -11.73 -3.82 11.62
CA ASP A 42 -10.59 -4.62 11.20
C ASP A 42 -10.62 -4.91 9.69
N ALA A 43 -11.82 -5.08 9.13
CA ALA A 43 -11.99 -5.37 7.71
C ALA A 43 -11.58 -4.18 6.82
N ARG A 44 -11.86 -2.95 7.25
CA ARG A 44 -11.56 -1.73 6.48
C ARG A 44 -10.08 -1.59 6.11
N PRO A 45 -9.11 -1.63 7.05
CA PRO A 45 -7.70 -1.57 6.68
C PRO A 45 -7.28 -2.79 5.86
N ALA A 46 -7.81 -3.98 6.13
CA ALA A 46 -7.52 -5.18 5.33
C ALA A 46 -7.88 -4.98 3.85
N THR A 47 -9.09 -4.47 3.56
CA THR A 47 -9.52 -4.18 2.19
C THR A 47 -8.67 -3.09 1.53
N ILE A 48 -8.34 -2.01 2.23
CA ILE A 48 -7.56 -0.91 1.66
C ILE A 48 -6.15 -1.37 1.28
N PHE A 49 -5.49 -2.14 2.14
CA PHE A 49 -4.13 -2.61 1.89
C PHE A 49 -4.08 -3.77 0.89
N ASP A 50 -5.14 -4.56 0.76
CA ASP A 50 -5.28 -5.56 -0.32
C ASP A 50 -5.30 -4.88 -1.71
N VAL A 51 -6.09 -3.82 -1.86
CA VAL A 51 -6.12 -3.03 -3.12
C VAL A 51 -4.74 -2.46 -3.45
N LEU A 52 -4.00 -2.00 -2.43
CA LEU A 52 -2.64 -1.48 -2.62
C LEU A 52 -1.62 -2.56 -2.98
N ALA A 53 -1.77 -3.77 -2.44
CA ALA A 53 -0.92 -4.92 -2.75
C ALA A 53 -1.25 -5.56 -4.11
N HIS A 54 -2.37 -5.18 -4.73
CA HIS A 54 -2.84 -5.81 -5.95
C HIS A 54 -1.81 -5.69 -7.09
N PRO A 55 -1.44 -6.81 -7.78
CA PRO A 55 -0.36 -6.83 -8.76
C PRO A 55 -0.51 -5.81 -9.90
N THR A 56 -1.75 -5.56 -10.34
CA THR A 56 -2.05 -4.55 -11.36
C THR A 56 -1.61 -3.15 -10.96
N LEU A 57 -1.71 -2.82 -9.66
CA LEU A 57 -1.29 -1.53 -9.12
C LEU A 57 0.24 -1.45 -9.02
N VAL A 58 0.90 -2.57 -8.69
CA VAL A 58 2.37 -2.68 -8.71
C VAL A 58 2.94 -2.57 -10.13
N LEU A 59 2.27 -3.14 -11.14
CA LEU A 59 2.70 -3.03 -12.53
C LEU A 59 2.51 -1.63 -13.12
N SER A 60 1.46 -0.91 -12.70
CA SER A 60 1.25 0.48 -13.13
C SER A 60 2.29 1.44 -12.54
N LEU A 61 2.77 1.18 -11.31
CA LEU A 61 3.91 1.87 -10.71
C LEU A 61 5.18 1.76 -11.56
N GLN A 62 5.47 0.57 -12.06
CA GLN A 62 6.67 0.33 -12.88
C GLN A 62 6.62 1.06 -14.21
N ARG A 63 5.46 1.03 -14.89
CA ARG A 63 5.28 1.76 -16.15
C ARG A 63 5.45 3.26 -16.00
N SER A 64 5.20 3.83 -14.82
CA SER A 64 5.42 5.26 -14.61
C SER A 64 6.85 5.66 -14.23
N ARG A 65 7.70 4.73 -13.77
CA ARG A 65 9.13 5.05 -13.55
C ARG A 65 9.96 4.96 -14.83
N ASN A 66 9.55 4.11 -15.77
CA ASN A 66 10.28 3.84 -17.02
C ASN A 66 9.86 4.74 -18.20
N ALA A 67 8.98 5.72 -17.96
CA ALA A 67 8.53 6.73 -18.92
C ALA A 67 8.92 8.12 -18.40
#